data_AF-A0A7U9MYF5-F1
#
_entry.id   AF-A0A7U9MYF5-F1
#
_cell.length_a   1.000
_cell.length_b   1.000
_cell.length_c   1.000
_cell.angle_alpha   90.00
_cell.angle_beta   90.00
_cell.angle_gamma   90.00
#
_symmetry.space_group_name_H-M   'P 1'
#
loop_
_entity.id
_entity.type
_entity.pdbx_description
1 polymer ?
#
loop_
_entity_poly.entity_id
_entity_poly.type
_entity_poly.pdbx_seq_one_letter_code
_entity_poly.pdbx_strand_id
1 'polypeptide(L)'
;MNSGTKSEHFLEFRSLCRAFEDGFVAVDNFNLTIKQGEFVTFLGPSGCGKTTTLRMLAGFDMPSSGEILLNGRDITKLPPNERPINTVFQRYALFPHLNIFDNIAFGLKLKKLPRTEVVKKVKKALEMVDLEGFEARTVQTLSGGQQQRIAIARAIVNEPQILLLDEPLGALDLKMRKEMQLELKSMHDKLGITFIYVTHDQEEALTMSDKIVVMSEGRIQQVGEPEDIYNEPKNAFVADFIGESNIFNGIMTGKYRVRFCGAEFTCVDDVENGTMIDAVLRPEDIQITPPGEGTIQGEVTSVVFKGVHYEITVQSGKNEIVIQSTRKAQVGSRVGLTVDPEGIHIMIAENTVNKFEVSVKSGCRLDFLDGAFDFDITKLIPGSRMTEGEILVDAHGDEVDVSALHVIVSIKPEDISMSDDEEAGVVKGHIINLIYKGDHYRYIVRTDDDEDFIVRDEYLWNMDDYVSLIIPRDKLQYALKK
;
A
#
# COMPACT_ATOMS: atom_id res chain seq x y z
N MET A 1 -40.72 -11.80 -20.53
CA MET A 1 -39.51 -10.99 -20.78
C MET A 1 -39.27 -10.17 -19.54
N ASN A 2 -38.46 -10.66 -18.60
CA ASN A 2 -38.01 -9.87 -17.46
C ASN A 2 -36.68 -9.23 -17.86
N SER A 3 -36.72 -7.95 -18.20
CA SER A 3 -35.54 -7.09 -18.25
C SER A 3 -35.07 -6.89 -16.80
N GLY A 4 -34.36 -7.87 -16.26
CA GLY A 4 -33.59 -7.67 -15.05
C GLY A 4 -32.53 -6.64 -15.36
N THR A 5 -32.60 -5.50 -14.70
CA THR A 5 -31.51 -4.53 -14.57
C THR A 5 -30.24 -5.33 -14.27
N LYS A 6 -29.32 -5.42 -15.24
CA LYS A 6 -27.97 -5.91 -14.96
C LYS A 6 -27.43 -4.99 -13.89
N SER A 7 -27.09 -5.55 -12.72
CA SER A 7 -26.29 -4.83 -11.73
C SER A 7 -25.07 -4.25 -12.44
N GLU A 8 -24.80 -2.95 -12.29
CA GLU A 8 -23.57 -2.33 -12.81
C GLU A 8 -22.31 -2.96 -12.21
N HIS A 9 -22.47 -3.71 -11.12
CA HIS A 9 -21.40 -4.26 -10.30
C HIS A 9 -21.47 -5.80 -10.36
N PHE A 10 -20.43 -6.41 -10.92
CA PHE A 10 -20.35 -7.85 -11.12
C PHE A 10 -19.89 -8.57 -9.84
N LEU A 11 -18.83 -8.07 -9.20
CA LEU A 11 -18.37 -8.52 -7.90
C LEU A 11 -18.24 -7.31 -6.97
N GLU A 12 -18.79 -7.43 -5.76
CA GLU A 12 -18.74 -6.40 -4.73
C GLU A 12 -18.27 -6.98 -3.40
N PHE A 13 -17.41 -6.23 -2.73
CA PHE A 13 -17.06 -6.43 -1.33
C PHE A 13 -17.62 -5.24 -0.54
N ARG A 14 -18.39 -5.53 0.51
CA ARG A 14 -19.05 -4.50 1.34
C ARG A 14 -18.61 -4.64 2.79
N SER A 15 -17.84 -3.66 3.26
CA SER A 15 -17.27 -3.59 4.60
C SER A 15 -16.71 -4.93 5.09
N LEU A 16 -15.97 -5.61 4.22
CA LEU A 16 -15.45 -6.95 4.51
C LEU A 16 -14.34 -6.82 5.56
N CYS A 17 -14.47 -7.54 6.66
CA CYS A 17 -13.44 -7.59 7.70
C CYS A 17 -13.05 -9.04 8.02
N ARG A 18 -11.79 -9.24 8.38
CA ARG A 18 -11.26 -10.50 8.89
C ARG A 18 -10.35 -10.23 10.08
N ALA A 19 -10.82 -10.65 11.25
CA ALA A 19 -10.05 -10.72 12.48
C ALA A 19 -9.82 -12.19 12.87
N PHE A 20 -8.62 -12.49 13.35
CA PHE A 20 -8.23 -13.79 13.89
C PHE A 20 -8.50 -13.90 15.39
N GLU A 21 -8.41 -15.11 15.94
CA GLU A 21 -8.77 -15.40 17.35
C GLU A 21 -7.87 -14.70 18.37
N ASP A 22 -6.65 -14.36 17.96
CA ASP A 22 -5.67 -13.58 18.73
C ASP A 22 -5.95 -12.07 18.71
N GLY A 23 -7.00 -11.63 18.02
CA GLY A 23 -7.35 -10.21 17.87
C GLY A 23 -6.73 -9.55 16.64
N PHE A 24 -5.82 -10.21 15.92
CA PHE A 24 -5.17 -9.62 14.74
C PHE A 24 -6.17 -9.37 13.60
N VAL A 25 -6.31 -8.11 13.18
CA VAL A 25 -7.18 -7.71 12.08
C VAL A 25 -6.40 -7.71 10.77
N ALA A 26 -6.57 -8.77 9.97
CA ALA A 26 -5.85 -8.94 8.71
C ALA A 26 -6.49 -8.21 7.52
N VAL A 27 -7.79 -7.93 7.60
CA VAL A 27 -8.53 -7.14 6.61
C VAL A 27 -9.52 -6.27 7.36
N ASP A 28 -9.51 -4.96 7.12
CA ASP A 28 -10.41 -4.01 7.78
C ASP A 28 -11.15 -3.14 6.77
N ASN A 29 -12.48 -3.15 6.89
CA ASN A 29 -13.44 -2.38 6.09
C ASN A 29 -13.13 -2.37 4.59
N PHE A 30 -12.87 -3.55 4.02
CA PHE A 30 -12.52 -3.69 2.61
C PHE A 30 -13.77 -3.50 1.73
N ASN A 31 -13.76 -2.44 0.93
CA ASN A 31 -14.84 -2.06 0.03
C ASN A 31 -14.31 -1.96 -1.40
N LEU A 32 -14.83 -2.78 -2.30
CA LEU A 32 -14.35 -2.82 -3.68
C LEU A 32 -15.47 -3.26 -4.61
N THR A 33 -15.50 -2.66 -5.79
CA THR A 33 -16.42 -3.00 -6.87
C THR A 33 -15.65 -3.32 -8.15
N ILE A 34 -15.98 -4.46 -8.74
CA ILE A 34 -15.31 -5.02 -9.92
C ILE A 34 -16.35 -5.26 -11.02
N LYS A 35 -16.02 -4.83 -12.24
CA LYS A 35 -16.84 -5.07 -13.44
C LYS A 35 -16.54 -6.46 -14.01
N GLN A 36 -17.49 -6.98 -14.79
CA GLN A 36 -17.31 -8.27 -15.44
C GLN A 36 -16.19 -8.17 -16.49
N GLY A 37 -15.25 -9.12 -16.46
CA GLY A 37 -14.12 -9.17 -17.40
C GLY A 37 -12.98 -8.20 -17.10
N GLU A 38 -12.94 -7.56 -15.91
CA GLU A 38 -11.76 -6.80 -15.48
C GLU A 38 -10.64 -7.73 -15.00
N PHE A 39 -9.39 -7.37 -15.31
CA PHE A 39 -8.20 -7.89 -14.67
C PHE A 39 -7.85 -6.99 -13.47
N VAL A 40 -8.14 -7.48 -12.26
CA VAL A 40 -7.89 -6.74 -11.01
C VAL A 40 -6.70 -7.32 -10.28
N THR A 41 -5.74 -6.49 -9.91
CA THR A 41 -4.59 -6.91 -9.09
C THR A 41 -4.64 -6.33 -7.69
N PHE A 42 -4.54 -7.17 -6.68
CA PHE A 42 -4.26 -6.76 -5.31
C PHE A 42 -2.75 -6.70 -5.12
N LEU A 43 -2.25 -5.53 -4.77
CA LEU A 43 -0.84 -5.21 -4.66
C LEU A 43 -0.57 -4.61 -3.28
N GLY A 44 0.57 -4.94 -2.68
CA GLY A 44 0.94 -4.43 -1.36
C GLY A 44 2.06 -5.24 -0.70
N PRO A 45 2.61 -4.79 0.43
CA PRO A 45 3.64 -5.49 1.19
C PRO A 45 3.19 -6.88 1.67
N SER A 46 4.14 -7.71 2.08
CA SER A 46 3.84 -8.97 2.76
C SER A 46 2.96 -8.72 3.99
N GLY A 47 1.98 -9.58 4.25
CA GLY A 47 1.11 -9.47 5.42
C GLY A 47 -0.05 -8.46 5.31
N CYS A 48 -0.15 -7.63 4.26
CA CYS A 48 -1.20 -6.60 4.19
C CYS A 48 -2.64 -7.08 3.90
N GLY A 49 -2.90 -8.40 3.90
CA GLY A 49 -4.25 -8.95 3.77
C GLY A 49 -4.69 -9.39 2.36
N LYS A 50 -3.81 -9.35 1.34
CA LYS A 50 -4.15 -9.74 -0.05
C LYS A 50 -4.63 -11.17 -0.18
N THR A 51 -3.81 -12.14 0.26
CA THR A 51 -4.13 -13.57 0.19
C THR A 51 -5.32 -13.91 1.09
N THR A 52 -5.45 -13.26 2.26
CA THR A 52 -6.61 -13.39 3.14
C THR A 52 -7.90 -12.96 2.41
N THR A 53 -7.87 -11.83 1.71
CA THR A 53 -9.01 -11.35 0.90
C THR A 53 -9.35 -12.31 -0.24
N LEU A 54 -8.34 -12.82 -0.95
CA LEU A 54 -8.51 -13.82 -2.01
C LEU A 54 -9.13 -15.12 -1.47
N ARG A 55 -8.68 -15.60 -0.30
CA ARG A 55 -9.21 -16.82 0.35
C ARG A 55 -10.64 -16.64 0.82
N MET A 56 -11.01 -15.47 1.33
CA MET A 56 -12.41 -15.14 1.65
C MET A 56 -13.30 -15.17 0.41
N LEU A 57 -12.83 -14.63 -0.72
CA LEU A 57 -13.56 -14.72 -1.99
C LEU A 57 -13.65 -16.15 -2.53
N ALA A 58 -12.62 -16.96 -2.38
CA ALA A 58 -12.63 -18.37 -2.76
C ALA A 58 -13.51 -19.25 -1.82
N GLY A 59 -13.84 -18.74 -0.63
CA GLY A 59 -14.58 -19.45 0.42
C GLY A 59 -13.73 -20.38 1.27
N PHE A 60 -12.40 -20.28 1.18
CA PHE A 60 -11.48 -21.05 2.02
C PHE A 60 -11.40 -20.48 3.44
N ASP A 61 -11.62 -19.17 3.58
CA ASP A 61 -11.76 -18.49 4.87
C ASP A 61 -13.12 -17.77 4.92
N MET A 62 -13.67 -17.61 6.12
CA MET A 62 -14.92 -16.86 6.35
C MET A 62 -14.58 -15.45 6.86
N PRO A 63 -15.23 -14.39 6.34
CA PRO A 63 -15.10 -13.06 6.93
C PRO A 63 -15.68 -13.04 8.34
N SER A 64 -15.10 -12.20 9.19
CA SER A 64 -15.62 -11.92 10.54
C SER A 64 -16.87 -11.04 10.46
N SER A 65 -16.92 -10.14 9.47
CA SER A 65 -18.10 -9.31 9.15
C SER A 65 -18.04 -8.83 7.69
N GLY A 66 -19.15 -8.24 7.22
CA GLY A 66 -19.29 -7.78 5.84
C GLY A 66 -19.78 -8.86 4.89
N GLU A 67 -19.92 -8.50 3.61
CA GLU A 67 -20.54 -9.34 2.59
C GLU A 67 -19.74 -9.33 1.28
N ILE A 68 -19.78 -10.46 0.56
CA ILE A 68 -19.28 -10.64 -0.79
C ILE A 68 -20.46 -10.94 -1.71
N LEU A 69 -20.72 -10.06 -2.66
CA LEU A 69 -21.82 -10.21 -3.62
C LEU A 69 -21.28 -10.51 -5.02
N LEU A 70 -21.86 -11.52 -5.67
CA LEU A 70 -21.59 -11.86 -7.07
C LEU A 70 -22.88 -11.77 -7.88
N ASN A 71 -22.93 -10.90 -8.88
CA ASN A 71 -24.13 -10.55 -9.64
C ASN A 71 -25.30 -10.17 -8.71
N GLY A 72 -25.01 -9.39 -7.66
CA GLY A 72 -25.96 -8.97 -6.63
C GLY A 72 -26.44 -10.08 -5.69
N ARG A 73 -25.89 -11.30 -5.75
CA ARG A 73 -26.21 -12.40 -4.84
C ARG A 73 -25.11 -12.57 -3.80
N ASP A 74 -25.49 -12.64 -2.54
CA ASP A 74 -24.56 -12.94 -1.45
C ASP A 74 -23.98 -14.36 -1.60
N ILE A 75 -22.65 -14.43 -1.72
CA ILE A 75 -21.89 -15.68 -1.79
C ILE A 75 -21.03 -15.92 -0.53
N THR A 76 -21.11 -15.03 0.46
CA THR A 76 -20.25 -14.99 1.65
C THR A 76 -20.20 -16.33 2.37
N LYS A 77 -21.36 -16.97 2.54
CA LYS A 77 -21.51 -18.25 3.25
C LYS A 77 -21.41 -19.49 2.36
N LEU A 78 -21.26 -19.32 1.05
CA LEU A 78 -21.14 -20.46 0.14
C LEU A 78 -19.80 -21.15 0.33
N PRO A 79 -19.75 -22.49 0.40
CA PRO A 79 -18.49 -23.23 0.44
C PRO A 79 -17.78 -23.14 -0.92
N PRO A 80 -16.44 -23.36 -0.98
CA PRO A 80 -15.66 -23.22 -2.21
C PRO A 80 -16.20 -23.97 -3.42
N ASN A 81 -16.71 -25.19 -3.21
CA ASN A 81 -17.21 -26.06 -4.29
C ASN A 81 -18.54 -25.59 -4.90
N GLU A 82 -19.25 -24.67 -4.26
CA GLU A 82 -20.50 -24.08 -4.75
C GLU A 82 -20.30 -22.69 -5.38
N ARG A 83 -19.10 -22.11 -5.24
CA ARG A 83 -18.78 -20.82 -5.85
C ARG A 83 -18.42 -21.02 -7.33
N PRO A 84 -18.87 -20.13 -8.24
CA PRO A 84 -18.49 -20.17 -9.65
C PRO A 84 -17.09 -19.57 -9.88
N ILE A 85 -16.14 -19.91 -9.01
CA ILE A 85 -14.82 -19.31 -8.87
C ILE A 85 -13.79 -20.44 -8.83
N ASN A 86 -12.71 -20.30 -9.58
CA ASN A 86 -11.60 -21.26 -9.54
C ASN A 86 -10.30 -20.55 -9.15
N THR A 87 -9.45 -21.24 -8.38
CA THR A 87 -8.18 -20.69 -7.88
C THR A 87 -6.99 -21.46 -8.45
N VAL A 88 -5.98 -20.71 -8.88
CA VAL A 88 -4.63 -21.20 -9.19
C VAL A 88 -3.70 -20.74 -8.07
N PHE A 89 -3.18 -21.71 -7.33
CA PHE A 89 -2.30 -21.46 -6.18
C PHE A 89 -0.82 -21.34 -6.61
N GLN A 90 -0.01 -20.68 -5.78
CA GLN A 90 1.43 -20.44 -5.96
C GLN A 90 2.24 -21.70 -6.32
N ARG A 91 1.91 -22.89 -5.78
CA ARG A 91 2.60 -24.17 -6.09
C ARG A 91 1.97 -24.96 -7.24
N TYR A 92 1.15 -24.34 -8.09
CA TYR A 92 0.38 -24.91 -9.21
C TYR A 92 -0.58 -26.08 -8.86
N ALA A 93 -0.36 -26.76 -7.72
CA ALA A 93 -1.08 -27.88 -7.15
C ALA A 93 -1.43 -28.97 -8.18
N LEU A 94 -0.57 -29.22 -9.18
CA LEU A 94 -0.80 -30.27 -10.17
C LEU A 94 -0.67 -31.65 -9.51
N PHE A 95 -1.49 -32.61 -9.95
CA PHE A 95 -1.47 -33.97 -9.43
C PHE A 95 -0.34 -34.75 -10.13
N PRO A 96 0.76 -35.08 -9.43
CA PRO A 96 1.96 -35.63 -10.06
C PRO A 96 1.78 -37.07 -10.57
N HIS A 97 0.74 -37.76 -10.08
CA HIS A 97 0.38 -39.12 -10.44
C HIS A 97 -0.60 -39.20 -11.63
N LEU A 98 -1.08 -38.06 -12.13
CA LEU A 98 -1.97 -37.97 -13.29
C LEU A 98 -1.21 -37.42 -14.50
N ASN A 99 -1.61 -37.82 -15.71
CA ASN A 99 -1.17 -37.16 -16.94
C ASN A 99 -1.85 -35.78 -17.07
N ILE A 100 -1.47 -35.00 -18.09
CA ILE A 100 -2.01 -33.65 -18.30
C ILE A 100 -3.51 -33.68 -18.60
N PHE A 101 -3.98 -34.62 -19.42
CA PHE A 101 -5.40 -34.78 -19.70
C PHE A 101 -6.22 -35.01 -18.43
N ASP A 102 -5.76 -35.91 -17.56
CA ASP A 102 -6.42 -36.28 -16.32
C ASP A 102 -6.35 -35.17 -15.26
N ASN A 103 -5.24 -34.40 -15.25
CA ASN A 103 -5.14 -33.19 -14.44
C ASN A 103 -6.22 -32.17 -14.80
N ILE A 104 -6.37 -31.84 -16.09
CA ILE A 104 -7.35 -30.87 -16.57
C ILE A 104 -8.78 -31.44 -16.43
N ALA A 105 -8.99 -32.71 -16.79
CA ALA A 105 -10.30 -33.34 -16.76
C ALA A 105 -10.87 -33.58 -15.35
N PHE A 106 -10.06 -33.46 -14.30
CA PHE A 106 -10.41 -33.85 -12.93
C PHE A 106 -11.75 -33.27 -12.45
N GLY A 107 -11.93 -31.95 -12.55
CA GLY A 107 -13.16 -31.28 -12.12
C GLY A 107 -14.39 -31.67 -12.96
N LEU A 108 -14.20 -31.91 -14.26
CA LEU A 108 -15.28 -32.36 -15.15
C LEU A 108 -15.74 -33.78 -14.82
N LYS A 109 -14.81 -34.66 -14.46
CA LYS A 109 -15.11 -36.04 -14.04
C LYS A 109 -15.89 -36.08 -12.73
N LEU A 110 -15.56 -35.20 -11.77
CA LEU A 110 -16.32 -35.06 -10.52
C LEU A 110 -17.76 -34.59 -10.78
N LYS A 111 -17.96 -33.71 -11.76
CA LYS A 111 -19.29 -33.29 -12.25
C LYS A 111 -20.02 -34.38 -13.06
N LYS A 112 -19.41 -35.55 -13.26
CA LYS A 112 -19.96 -36.70 -14.00
C LYS A 112 -20.40 -36.36 -15.43
N LEU A 113 -19.69 -35.45 -16.10
CA LEU A 113 -19.96 -35.09 -17.48
C LEU A 113 -19.69 -36.26 -18.44
N PRO A 114 -20.43 -36.38 -19.56
CA PRO A 114 -20.17 -37.39 -20.58
C PRO A 114 -18.72 -37.32 -21.09
N ARG A 115 -18.09 -38.48 -21.33
CA ARG A 115 -16.69 -38.57 -21.77
C ARG A 115 -16.40 -37.75 -23.03
N THR A 116 -17.34 -37.70 -23.97
CA THR A 116 -17.24 -36.91 -25.20
C THR A 116 -17.12 -35.41 -24.93
N GLU A 117 -17.89 -34.90 -23.97
CA GLU A 117 -17.83 -33.50 -23.54
C GLU A 117 -16.53 -33.20 -22.79
N VAL A 118 -16.08 -34.12 -21.92
CA VAL A 118 -14.80 -34.00 -21.20
C VAL A 118 -13.65 -33.83 -22.19
N VAL A 119 -13.57 -34.71 -23.21
CA VAL A 119 -12.50 -34.63 -24.23
C VAL A 119 -12.57 -33.32 -24.99
N LYS A 120 -13.76 -32.87 -25.38
CA LYS A 120 -13.93 -31.58 -26.10
C LYS A 120 -13.47 -30.39 -25.26
N LYS A 121 -13.86 -30.33 -23.99
CA LYS A 121 -13.49 -29.24 -23.08
C LYS A 121 -11.99 -29.24 -22.76
N VAL A 122 -11.38 -30.40 -22.53
CA VAL A 122 -9.93 -30.49 -22.28
C VAL A 122 -9.13 -30.03 -23.50
N LYS A 123 -9.51 -30.46 -24.72
CA LYS A 123 -8.86 -29.99 -25.94
C LYS A 123 -8.94 -28.47 -26.11
N LYS A 124 -10.13 -27.89 -25.89
CA LYS A 124 -10.32 -26.44 -25.95
C LYS A 124 -9.46 -25.71 -24.90
N ALA A 125 -9.36 -26.25 -23.69
CA ALA A 125 -8.53 -25.66 -22.64
C ALA A 125 -7.03 -25.73 -22.97
N LEU A 126 -6.56 -26.80 -23.61
CA LEU A 126 -5.17 -26.92 -24.06
C LEU A 126 -4.85 -25.97 -25.23
N GLU A 127 -5.78 -25.79 -26.16
CA GLU A 127 -5.69 -24.80 -27.25
C GLU A 127 -5.61 -23.37 -26.70
N MET A 128 -6.41 -23.04 -25.67
CA MET A 128 -6.36 -21.71 -25.03
C MET A 128 -5.00 -21.38 -24.40
N VAL A 129 -4.24 -22.40 -23.99
CA VAL A 129 -2.94 -22.23 -23.34
C VAL A 129 -1.77 -22.62 -24.26
N ASP A 130 -2.00 -22.79 -25.56
CA ASP A 130 -1.03 -23.19 -26.58
C ASP A 130 -0.23 -24.46 -26.25
N LEU A 131 -0.89 -25.48 -25.67
CA LEU A 131 -0.27 -26.76 -25.30
C LEU A 131 -0.99 -27.96 -25.92
N GLU A 132 -1.49 -27.83 -27.16
CA GLU A 132 -2.04 -28.96 -27.90
C GLU A 132 -1.00 -30.10 -28.05
N GLY A 133 -1.44 -31.35 -27.91
CA GLY A 133 -0.55 -32.52 -28.00
C GLY A 133 0.14 -32.89 -26.67
N PHE A 134 -0.07 -32.13 -25.59
CA PHE A 134 0.52 -32.41 -24.28
C PHE A 134 -0.32 -33.37 -23.42
N GLU A 135 -1.50 -33.81 -23.90
CA GLU A 135 -2.48 -34.59 -23.16
C GLU A 135 -1.90 -35.81 -22.41
N ALA A 136 -1.01 -36.54 -23.09
CA ALA A 136 -0.43 -37.79 -22.58
C ALA A 136 0.85 -37.59 -21.76
N ARG A 137 1.38 -36.36 -21.66
CA ARG A 137 2.60 -36.09 -20.90
C ARG A 137 2.35 -36.19 -19.40
N THR A 138 3.43 -36.34 -18.64
CA THR A 138 3.41 -36.27 -17.17
C THR A 138 3.92 -34.92 -16.70
N VAL A 139 3.49 -34.49 -15.51
CA VAL A 139 3.81 -33.17 -14.94
C VAL A 139 5.34 -32.94 -14.86
N GLN A 140 6.11 -33.99 -14.53
CA GLN A 140 7.56 -33.92 -14.36
C GLN A 140 8.32 -33.62 -15.67
N THR A 141 7.66 -33.77 -16.83
CA THR A 141 8.28 -33.48 -18.14
C THR A 141 8.08 -32.04 -18.61
N LEU A 142 7.37 -31.22 -17.83
CA LEU A 142 7.01 -29.84 -18.17
C LEU A 142 7.96 -28.84 -17.52
N SER A 143 8.28 -27.75 -18.25
CA SER A 143 8.92 -26.57 -17.66
C SER A 143 7.99 -25.85 -16.67
N GLY A 144 8.52 -24.94 -15.85
CA GLY A 144 7.72 -24.17 -14.88
C GLY A 144 6.54 -23.41 -15.51
N GLY A 145 6.79 -22.68 -16.60
CA GLY A 145 5.74 -21.97 -17.35
C GLY A 145 4.73 -22.92 -18.00
N GLN A 146 5.17 -24.09 -18.49
CA GLN A 146 4.24 -25.10 -18.98
C GLN A 146 3.36 -25.67 -17.86
N GLN A 147 3.91 -25.93 -16.67
CA GLN A 147 3.12 -26.36 -15.51
C GLN A 147 2.08 -25.31 -15.12
N GLN A 148 2.46 -24.02 -15.14
CA GLN A 148 1.54 -22.92 -14.88
C GLN A 148 0.41 -22.87 -15.91
N ARG A 149 0.72 -22.94 -17.20
CA ARG A 149 -0.29 -23.01 -18.28
C ARG A 149 -1.25 -24.19 -18.08
N ILE A 150 -0.75 -25.36 -17.68
CA ILE A 150 -1.61 -26.51 -17.34
C ILE A 150 -2.47 -26.25 -16.10
N ALA A 151 -1.94 -25.58 -15.07
CA ALA A 151 -2.71 -25.22 -13.88
C ALA A 151 -3.85 -24.25 -14.22
N ILE A 152 -3.59 -23.27 -15.09
CA ILE A 152 -4.61 -22.35 -15.61
C ILE A 152 -5.62 -23.11 -16.46
N ALA A 153 -5.17 -23.98 -17.39
CA ALA A 153 -6.05 -24.82 -18.21
C ALA A 153 -7.02 -25.64 -17.34
N ARG A 154 -6.52 -26.24 -16.25
CA ARG A 154 -7.32 -26.97 -15.26
C ARG A 154 -8.32 -26.07 -14.54
N ALA A 155 -7.97 -24.82 -14.27
CA ALA A 155 -8.88 -23.88 -13.64
C ALA A 155 -9.99 -23.43 -14.62
N ILE A 156 -9.65 -23.08 -15.87
CA ILE A 156 -10.60 -22.54 -16.85
C ILE A 156 -11.52 -23.59 -17.48
N VAL A 157 -11.14 -24.87 -17.48
CA VAL A 157 -11.95 -25.95 -18.10
C VAL A 157 -13.36 -26.06 -17.50
N ASN A 158 -13.52 -25.63 -16.25
CA ASN A 158 -14.81 -25.59 -15.55
C ASN A 158 -15.68 -24.39 -15.94
N GLU A 159 -15.19 -23.51 -16.81
CA GLU A 159 -15.84 -22.26 -17.26
C GLU A 159 -16.26 -21.39 -16.05
N PRO A 160 -15.31 -21.01 -15.16
CA PRO A 160 -15.61 -20.17 -14.02
C PRO A 160 -15.98 -18.75 -14.46
N GLN A 161 -16.70 -18.03 -13.61
CA GLN A 161 -16.95 -16.60 -13.83
C GLN A 161 -15.76 -15.74 -13.38
N ILE A 162 -14.99 -16.23 -12.39
CA ILE A 162 -13.82 -15.56 -11.83
C ILE A 162 -12.66 -16.55 -11.74
N LEU A 163 -11.49 -16.13 -12.19
CA LEU A 163 -10.23 -16.83 -11.98
C LEU A 163 -9.39 -16.10 -10.92
N LEU A 164 -9.05 -16.79 -9.83
CA LEU A 164 -8.18 -16.27 -8.78
C LEU A 164 -6.75 -16.77 -8.99
N LEU A 165 -5.78 -15.87 -8.92
CA LEU A 165 -4.36 -16.11 -9.17
C LEU A 165 -3.56 -15.61 -7.97
N ASP A 166 -3.06 -16.52 -7.14
CA ASP A 166 -2.33 -16.20 -5.90
C ASP A 166 -0.82 -16.37 -6.10
N GLU A 167 -0.11 -15.26 -6.33
CA GLU A 167 1.32 -15.18 -6.67
C GLU A 167 1.79 -16.22 -7.70
N PRO A 168 1.09 -16.38 -8.84
CA PRO A 168 1.34 -17.50 -9.74
C PRO A 168 2.69 -17.41 -10.46
N LEU A 169 3.37 -16.27 -10.42
CA LEU A 169 4.65 -16.02 -11.10
C LEU A 169 5.87 -15.97 -10.15
N GLY A 170 5.66 -16.04 -8.83
CA GLY A 170 6.72 -15.82 -7.84
C GLY A 170 7.86 -16.85 -7.90
N ALA A 171 7.60 -18.06 -8.42
CA ALA A 171 8.59 -19.13 -8.52
C ALA A 171 9.37 -19.15 -9.86
N LEU A 172 9.08 -18.23 -10.78
CA LEU A 172 9.71 -18.19 -12.12
C LEU A 172 10.91 -17.24 -12.14
N ASP A 173 11.91 -17.53 -13.00
CA ASP A 173 12.99 -16.60 -13.30
C ASP A 173 12.48 -15.38 -14.07
N LEU A 174 13.28 -14.30 -14.10
CA LEU A 174 12.88 -13.02 -14.67
C LEU A 174 12.43 -13.11 -16.14
N LYS A 175 13.11 -13.92 -16.98
CA LYS A 175 12.78 -14.01 -18.40
C LYS A 175 11.46 -14.74 -18.58
N MET A 176 11.30 -15.89 -17.93
CA MET A 176 10.04 -16.65 -17.96
C MET A 176 8.89 -15.85 -17.36
N ARG A 177 9.14 -15.07 -16.30
CA ARG A 177 8.14 -14.20 -15.68
C ARG A 177 7.58 -13.19 -16.68
N LYS A 178 8.44 -12.45 -17.38
CA LYS A 178 8.01 -11.47 -18.40
C LYS A 178 7.23 -12.10 -19.55
N GLU A 179 7.69 -13.27 -20.02
CA GLU A 179 6.96 -14.03 -21.05
C GLU A 179 5.57 -14.44 -20.55
N MET A 180 5.47 -14.99 -19.33
CA MET A 180 4.21 -15.42 -18.75
C MET A 180 3.25 -14.25 -18.43
N GLN A 181 3.74 -13.06 -18.09
CA GLN A 181 2.90 -11.87 -17.89
C GLN A 181 2.13 -11.52 -19.18
N LEU A 182 2.84 -11.44 -20.31
CA LEU A 182 2.24 -11.16 -21.61
C LEU A 182 1.23 -12.24 -22.01
N GLU A 183 1.55 -13.50 -21.72
CA GLU A 183 0.66 -14.62 -21.99
C GLU A 183 -0.60 -14.61 -21.13
N LEU A 184 -0.49 -14.28 -19.83
CA LEU A 184 -1.64 -14.13 -18.93
C LEU A 184 -2.57 -13.02 -19.41
N LYS A 185 -2.02 -11.87 -19.83
CA LYS A 185 -2.80 -10.78 -20.41
C LYS A 185 -3.50 -11.20 -21.70
N SER A 186 -2.77 -11.84 -22.62
CA SER A 186 -3.35 -12.37 -23.86
C SER A 186 -4.45 -13.41 -23.60
N MET A 187 -4.27 -14.26 -22.59
CA MET A 187 -5.26 -15.27 -22.21
C MET A 187 -6.50 -14.64 -21.60
N HIS A 188 -6.35 -13.62 -20.74
CA HIS A 188 -7.45 -12.83 -20.21
C HIS A 188 -8.29 -12.24 -21.34
N ASP A 189 -7.66 -11.57 -22.31
CA ASP A 189 -8.32 -10.95 -23.46
C ASP A 189 -9.11 -11.96 -24.30
N LYS A 190 -8.57 -13.19 -24.48
CA LYS A 190 -9.23 -14.29 -25.20
C LYS A 190 -10.41 -14.87 -24.43
N LEU A 191 -10.33 -14.96 -23.10
CA LEU A 191 -11.34 -15.59 -22.25
C LEU A 191 -12.50 -14.66 -21.90
N GLY A 192 -12.22 -13.38 -21.64
CA GLY A 192 -13.21 -12.37 -21.23
C GLY A 192 -13.89 -12.66 -19.89
N ILE A 193 -13.25 -13.45 -19.01
CA ILE A 193 -13.70 -13.69 -17.63
C ILE A 193 -12.93 -12.78 -16.68
N THR A 194 -13.48 -12.49 -15.49
CA THR A 194 -12.81 -11.62 -14.51
C THR A 194 -11.61 -12.32 -13.89
N PHE A 195 -10.46 -11.66 -13.87
CA PHE A 195 -9.25 -12.15 -13.19
C PHE A 195 -9.04 -11.36 -11.90
N ILE A 196 -8.71 -12.05 -10.82
CA ILE A 196 -8.23 -11.42 -9.59
C ILE A 196 -6.86 -12.00 -9.27
N TYR A 197 -5.86 -11.14 -9.35
CA TYR A 197 -4.45 -11.46 -9.24
C TYR A 197 -3.90 -10.88 -7.94
N VAL A 198 -3.09 -11.66 -7.23
CA VAL A 198 -2.40 -11.20 -6.02
C VAL A 198 -0.91 -11.29 -6.27
N THR A 199 -0.21 -10.20 -6.02
CA THR A 199 1.25 -10.14 -6.12
C THR A 199 1.83 -9.10 -5.16
N HIS A 200 3.12 -9.21 -4.94
CA HIS A 200 3.95 -8.18 -4.32
C HIS A 200 4.85 -7.46 -5.35
N ASP A 201 4.84 -7.92 -6.61
CA ASP A 201 5.63 -7.34 -7.70
C ASP A 201 4.84 -6.22 -8.40
N GLN A 202 5.43 -5.03 -8.43
CA GLN A 202 4.79 -3.84 -8.99
C GLN A 202 4.76 -3.87 -10.53
N GLU A 203 5.81 -4.41 -11.18
CA GLU A 203 5.89 -4.52 -12.65
C GLU A 203 4.77 -5.42 -13.16
N GLU A 204 4.47 -6.51 -12.44
CA GLU A 204 3.33 -7.38 -12.72
C GLU A 204 2.00 -6.63 -12.68
N ALA A 205 1.75 -5.87 -11.61
CA ALA A 205 0.50 -5.13 -11.43
C ALA A 205 0.33 -4.04 -12.49
N LEU A 206 1.38 -3.27 -12.78
CA LEU A 206 1.33 -2.17 -13.74
C LEU A 206 1.15 -2.66 -15.18
N THR A 207 1.69 -3.83 -15.53
CA THR A 207 1.69 -4.32 -16.91
C THR A 207 0.39 -5.03 -17.31
N MET A 208 -0.21 -5.79 -16.39
CA MET A 208 -1.30 -6.71 -16.71
C MET A 208 -2.70 -6.21 -16.34
N SER A 209 -2.80 -5.30 -15.37
CA SER A 209 -4.09 -5.00 -14.73
C SER A 209 -4.86 -3.93 -15.49
N ASP A 210 -6.18 -4.07 -15.51
CA ASP A 210 -7.10 -2.95 -15.81
C ASP A 210 -7.29 -2.07 -14.56
N LYS A 211 -7.18 -2.68 -13.38
CA LYS A 211 -7.38 -2.02 -12.09
C LYS A 211 -6.44 -2.60 -11.03
N ILE A 212 -5.78 -1.72 -10.28
CA ILE A 212 -4.92 -2.10 -9.16
C ILE A 212 -5.58 -1.66 -7.86
N VAL A 213 -5.52 -2.52 -6.84
CA VAL A 213 -5.94 -2.26 -5.46
C VAL A 213 -4.68 -2.31 -4.61
N VAL A 214 -4.17 -1.15 -4.24
CA VAL A 214 -3.02 -1.04 -3.35
C VAL A 214 -3.50 -1.21 -1.91
N MET A 215 -2.92 -2.15 -1.19
CA MET A 215 -3.28 -2.52 0.18
C MET A 215 -2.10 -2.32 1.13
N SER A 216 -2.40 -1.78 2.31
CA SER A 216 -1.48 -1.74 3.46
C SER A 216 -2.27 -1.96 4.73
N GLU A 217 -1.71 -2.72 5.67
CA GLU A 217 -2.30 -2.96 7.00
C GLU A 217 -3.78 -3.38 6.97
N GLY A 218 -4.13 -4.30 6.06
CA GLY A 218 -5.49 -4.80 5.92
C GLY A 218 -6.48 -3.81 5.29
N ARG A 219 -6.05 -2.59 4.94
CA ARG A 219 -6.87 -1.53 4.35
C ARG A 219 -6.47 -1.26 2.91
N ILE A 220 -7.45 -0.81 2.12
CA ILE A 220 -7.21 -0.28 0.78
C ILE A 220 -6.65 1.14 0.91
N GLN A 221 -5.49 1.37 0.30
CA GLN A 221 -4.83 2.68 0.23
C GLN A 221 -5.26 3.45 -1.01
N GLN A 222 -5.34 2.77 -2.15
CA GLN A 222 -5.79 3.35 -3.41
C GLN A 222 -6.34 2.27 -4.34
N VAL A 223 -7.32 2.67 -5.15
CA VAL A 223 -7.83 1.88 -6.27
C VAL A 223 -7.83 2.77 -7.50
N GLY A 224 -7.31 2.28 -8.62
CA GLY A 224 -7.20 3.05 -9.85
C GLY A 224 -6.67 2.23 -11.02
N GLU A 225 -6.60 2.84 -12.19
CA GLU A 225 -5.89 2.28 -13.34
C GLU A 225 -4.37 2.33 -13.09
N PRO A 226 -3.55 1.48 -13.75
CA PRO A 226 -2.10 1.47 -13.55
C PRO A 226 -1.43 2.84 -13.67
N GLU A 227 -1.84 3.64 -14.67
CA GLU A 227 -1.29 4.98 -14.90
C GLU A 227 -1.67 5.93 -13.75
N ASP A 228 -2.91 5.89 -13.26
CA ASP A 228 -3.36 6.71 -12.12
C ASP A 228 -2.60 6.34 -10.83
N ILE A 229 -2.37 5.04 -10.58
CA ILE A 229 -1.61 4.60 -9.41
C ILE A 229 -0.17 5.11 -9.45
N TYR A 230 0.43 5.15 -10.65
CA TYR A 230 1.82 5.57 -10.83
C TYR A 230 1.96 7.11 -10.80
N ASN A 231 1.12 7.81 -11.56
CA ASN A 231 1.24 9.25 -11.78
C ASN A 231 0.53 10.07 -10.69
N GLU A 232 -0.57 9.57 -10.12
CA GLU A 232 -1.40 10.29 -9.15
C GLU A 232 -1.56 9.47 -7.84
N PRO A 233 -0.47 9.20 -7.10
CA PRO A 233 -0.57 8.51 -5.82
C PRO A 233 -1.36 9.34 -4.81
N LYS A 234 -2.34 8.72 -4.14
CA LYS A 234 -3.24 9.40 -3.18
C LYS A 234 -2.60 9.72 -1.84
N ASN A 235 -1.54 9.01 -1.47
CA ASN A 235 -0.83 9.22 -0.22
C ASN A 235 0.65 8.82 -0.36
N ALA A 236 1.44 9.21 0.64
CA ALA A 236 2.88 9.01 0.62
C ALA A 236 3.27 7.52 0.58
N PHE A 237 2.47 6.64 1.19
CA PHE A 237 2.71 5.20 1.11
C PHE A 237 2.59 4.71 -0.34
N VAL A 238 1.55 5.09 -1.09
CA VAL A 238 1.41 4.66 -2.50
C VAL A 238 2.54 5.25 -3.36
N ALA A 239 2.92 6.50 -3.11
CA ALA A 239 4.00 7.17 -3.84
C ALA A 239 5.38 6.49 -3.65
N ASP A 240 5.66 6.05 -2.43
CA ASP A 240 6.91 5.35 -2.07
C ASP A 240 6.88 3.87 -2.47
N PHE A 241 5.71 3.24 -2.32
CA PHE A 241 5.55 1.82 -2.59
C PHE A 241 5.40 1.48 -4.07
N ILE A 242 4.99 2.40 -4.93
CA ILE A 242 4.86 2.17 -6.38
C ILE A 242 5.92 2.97 -7.13
N GLY A 243 6.85 2.27 -7.78
CA GLY A 243 7.98 2.87 -8.48
C GLY A 243 9.04 3.41 -7.53
N GLU A 244 10.04 4.08 -8.09
CA GLU A 244 10.95 4.92 -7.32
C GLU A 244 10.40 6.35 -7.28
N SER A 245 10.56 7.04 -6.15
CA SER A 245 10.10 8.41 -5.95
C SER A 245 11.12 9.21 -5.19
N ASN A 246 11.31 10.47 -5.59
CA ASN A 246 11.88 11.48 -4.73
C ASN A 246 10.74 12.20 -4.02
N ILE A 247 10.74 12.20 -2.69
CA ILE A 247 9.71 12.86 -1.92
C ILE A 247 10.36 13.97 -1.07
N PHE A 248 9.91 15.21 -1.25
CA PHE A 248 10.50 16.36 -0.56
C PHE A 248 9.44 17.13 0.22
N ASN A 249 9.80 17.61 1.41
CA ASN A 249 8.94 18.58 2.09
C ASN A 249 8.91 19.90 1.31
N GLY A 250 7.71 20.47 1.21
CA GLY A 250 7.48 21.74 0.56
C GLY A 250 6.33 22.53 1.17
N ILE A 251 6.08 23.68 0.56
CA ILE A 251 4.97 24.56 0.91
C ILE A 251 4.40 25.19 -0.35
N MET A 252 3.08 25.28 -0.43
CA MET A 252 2.41 26.07 -1.48
C MET A 252 2.67 27.55 -1.24
N THR A 253 3.20 28.26 -2.25
CA THR A 253 3.52 29.71 -2.15
C THR A 253 2.55 30.61 -2.91
N GLY A 254 1.60 29.99 -3.63
CA GLY A 254 0.56 30.68 -4.37
C GLY A 254 -0.19 29.71 -5.28
N LYS A 255 -1.07 30.27 -6.12
CA LYS A 255 -1.81 29.47 -7.10
C LYS A 255 -0.86 28.79 -8.08
N TYR A 256 -0.93 27.46 -8.20
CA TYR A 256 -0.06 26.66 -9.06
C TYR A 256 1.44 26.89 -8.78
N ARG A 257 1.80 27.22 -7.54
CA ARG A 257 3.19 27.48 -7.14
C ARG A 257 3.54 26.80 -5.84
N VAL A 258 4.68 26.12 -5.88
CA VAL A 258 5.20 25.34 -4.76
C VAL A 258 6.68 25.63 -4.57
N ARG A 259 7.13 25.56 -3.31
CA ARG A 259 8.54 25.65 -2.95
C ARG A 259 8.98 24.37 -2.24
N PHE A 260 10.00 23.72 -2.78
CA PHE A 260 10.68 22.56 -2.17
C PHE A 260 12.16 22.56 -2.63
N CYS A 261 13.02 21.83 -1.93
CA CYS A 261 14.47 21.80 -2.23
C CYS A 261 15.14 23.18 -2.36
N GLY A 262 14.60 24.19 -1.65
CA GLY A 262 15.12 25.57 -1.70
C GLY A 262 14.79 26.36 -2.98
N ALA A 263 13.97 25.82 -3.88
CA ALA A 263 13.60 26.48 -5.14
C ALA A 263 12.07 26.55 -5.33
N GLU A 264 11.60 27.48 -6.17
CA GLU A 264 10.17 27.68 -6.48
C GLU A 264 9.84 27.13 -7.87
N PHE A 265 8.76 26.38 -7.95
CA PHE A 265 8.28 25.70 -9.15
C PHE A 265 6.84 26.10 -9.47
N THR A 266 6.48 25.97 -10.75
CA THR A 266 5.08 25.93 -11.17
C THR A 266 4.62 24.48 -11.11
N CYS A 267 3.41 24.22 -10.62
CA CYS A 267 2.78 22.89 -10.58
C CYS A 267 1.37 22.94 -11.18
N VAL A 268 0.74 21.79 -11.37
CA VAL A 268 -0.63 21.70 -11.93
C VAL A 268 -1.72 21.69 -10.85
N ASP A 269 -1.36 21.42 -9.59
CA ASP A 269 -2.31 21.33 -8.48
C ASP A 269 -2.67 22.70 -7.88
N ASP A 270 -3.97 22.93 -7.65
CA ASP A 270 -4.51 24.14 -7.02
C ASP A 270 -4.81 23.88 -5.53
N VAL A 271 -3.75 23.89 -4.72
CA VAL A 271 -3.84 23.74 -3.25
C VAL A 271 -3.70 25.11 -2.57
N GLU A 272 -4.33 25.27 -1.39
CA GLU A 272 -4.34 26.53 -0.65
C GLU A 272 -2.91 27.03 -0.31
N ASN A 273 -2.68 28.33 -0.48
CA ASN A 273 -1.40 28.97 -0.18
C ASN A 273 -1.04 28.81 1.31
N GLY A 274 0.22 28.47 1.59
CA GLY A 274 0.71 28.21 2.94
C GLY A 274 0.52 26.76 3.41
N THR A 275 -0.14 25.92 2.61
CA THR A 275 -0.29 24.48 2.92
C THR A 275 1.07 23.79 2.85
N MET A 276 1.42 23.06 3.92
CA MET A 276 2.57 22.16 3.93
C MET A 276 2.26 20.93 3.09
N ILE A 277 3.20 20.56 2.22
CA ILE A 277 3.02 19.48 1.25
C ILE A 277 4.24 18.55 1.23
N ASP A 278 4.03 17.37 0.69
CA ASP A 278 5.07 16.48 0.18
C ASP A 278 5.03 16.57 -1.36
N ALA A 279 6.12 17.06 -1.96
CA ALA A 279 6.31 17.08 -3.42
C ALA A 279 6.91 15.75 -3.85
N VAL A 280 6.21 15.01 -4.72
CA VAL A 280 6.64 13.72 -5.26
C VAL A 280 7.10 13.91 -6.70
N LEU A 281 8.32 13.49 -6.98
CA LEU A 281 8.92 13.56 -8.30
C LEU A 281 9.48 12.19 -8.69
N ARG A 282 9.09 11.68 -9.86
CA ARG A 282 9.69 10.45 -10.38
C ARG A 282 11.11 10.70 -10.87
N PRO A 283 12.08 9.80 -10.59
CA PRO A 283 13.46 9.98 -11.04
C PRO A 283 13.62 10.23 -12.53
N GLU A 284 12.76 9.66 -13.37
CA GLU A 284 12.74 9.82 -14.83
C GLU A 284 12.19 11.17 -15.31
N ASP A 285 11.41 11.89 -14.49
CA ASP A 285 10.86 13.21 -14.81
C ASP A 285 11.86 14.35 -14.53
N ILE A 286 12.93 14.05 -13.80
CA ILE A 286 13.96 15.03 -13.43
C ILE A 286 15.02 15.10 -14.55
N GLN A 287 15.17 16.27 -15.15
CA GLN A 287 16.13 16.51 -16.22
C GLN A 287 17.40 17.18 -15.71
N ILE A 288 18.55 16.57 -16.03
CA ILE A 288 19.87 17.16 -15.79
C ILE A 288 20.16 18.21 -16.88
N THR A 289 20.52 19.41 -16.43
CA THR A 289 20.85 20.58 -17.25
C THR A 289 22.25 21.10 -16.89
N PRO A 290 22.87 21.95 -17.72
CA PRO A 290 24.10 22.64 -17.37
C PRO A 290 23.95 23.46 -16.06
N PRO A 291 25.04 23.66 -15.31
CA PRO A 291 25.05 24.54 -14.14
C PRO A 291 24.46 25.92 -14.45
N GLY A 292 23.54 26.39 -13.60
CA GLY A 292 22.87 27.68 -13.75
C GLY A 292 21.64 27.71 -14.68
N GLU A 293 21.37 26.65 -15.45
CA GLU A 293 20.16 26.57 -16.30
C GLU A 293 18.97 25.89 -15.60
N GLY A 294 19.25 25.01 -14.63
CA GLY A 294 18.22 24.33 -13.83
C GLY A 294 17.73 25.15 -12.62
N THR A 295 16.49 24.85 -12.21
CA THR A 295 15.81 25.44 -11.04
C THR A 295 16.50 25.04 -9.73
N ILE A 296 16.98 23.79 -9.64
CA ILE A 296 17.80 23.30 -8.53
C ILE A 296 19.25 23.20 -9.00
N GLN A 297 20.20 23.44 -8.09
CA GLN A 297 21.63 23.28 -8.35
C GLN A 297 22.19 22.22 -7.40
N GLY A 298 23.04 21.33 -7.89
CA GLY A 298 23.62 20.27 -7.08
C GLY A 298 24.93 19.71 -7.63
N GLU A 299 25.51 18.79 -6.87
CA GLU A 299 26.72 18.05 -7.23
C GLU A 299 26.39 16.57 -7.37
N VAL A 300 26.87 15.95 -8.45
CA VAL A 300 26.67 14.52 -8.70
C VAL A 300 27.54 13.70 -7.73
N THR A 301 26.92 12.94 -6.83
CA THR A 301 27.61 12.12 -5.83
C THR A 301 27.77 10.66 -6.26
N SER A 302 26.81 10.13 -7.02
CA SER A 302 26.82 8.74 -7.48
C SER A 302 26.29 8.61 -8.91
N VAL A 303 26.83 7.65 -9.66
CA VAL A 303 26.36 7.27 -11.00
C VAL A 303 26.45 5.75 -11.13
N VAL A 304 25.31 5.08 -11.23
CA VAL A 304 25.21 3.62 -11.34
C VAL A 304 24.53 3.27 -12.66
N PHE A 305 25.12 2.36 -13.43
CA PHE A 305 24.51 1.88 -14.68
C PHE A 305 23.55 0.72 -14.39
N LYS A 306 22.25 0.91 -14.69
CA LYS A 306 21.18 -0.07 -14.46
C LYS A 306 20.74 -0.77 -15.77
N GLY A 307 21.56 -0.70 -16.82
CA GLY A 307 21.31 -1.37 -18.10
C GLY A 307 20.71 -0.46 -19.16
N VAL A 308 19.43 -0.08 -19.05
CA VAL A 308 18.78 0.81 -20.03
C VAL A 308 18.95 2.30 -19.68
N HIS A 309 19.29 2.61 -18.44
CA HIS A 309 19.52 3.97 -17.94
C HIS A 309 20.66 3.98 -16.89
N TYR A 310 21.07 5.19 -16.52
CA TYR A 310 21.89 5.51 -15.37
C TYR A 310 21.01 6.03 -14.25
N GLU A 311 21.20 5.48 -13.06
CA GLU A 311 20.72 6.05 -11.81
C GLU A 311 21.79 7.01 -11.31
N ILE A 312 21.43 8.28 -11.17
CA ILE A 312 22.34 9.38 -10.86
C ILE A 312 21.83 10.04 -9.60
N THR A 313 22.69 10.09 -8.58
CA THR A 313 22.38 10.77 -7.32
C THR A 313 23.03 12.15 -7.34
N VAL A 314 22.25 13.18 -7.03
CA VAL A 314 22.67 14.58 -6.98
C VAL A 314 22.37 15.14 -5.59
N GLN A 315 23.41 15.66 -4.93
CA GLN A 315 23.27 16.36 -3.65
C GLN A 315 22.98 17.84 -3.90
N SER A 316 21.86 18.34 -3.36
CA SER A 316 21.51 19.76 -3.35
C SER A 316 21.26 20.26 -1.93
N GLY A 317 22.25 20.92 -1.35
CA GLY A 317 22.21 21.30 0.07
C GLY A 317 22.14 20.06 0.95
N LYS A 318 21.03 19.88 1.68
CA LYS A 318 20.75 18.68 2.49
C LYS A 318 20.01 17.59 1.73
N ASN A 319 19.41 17.90 0.58
CA ASN A 319 18.56 16.96 -0.14
C ASN A 319 19.40 16.11 -1.09
N GLU A 320 19.20 14.80 -1.01
CA GLU A 320 19.61 13.83 -2.01
C GLU A 320 18.48 13.68 -3.05
N ILE A 321 18.85 13.71 -4.33
CA ILE A 321 17.93 13.63 -5.46
C ILE A 321 18.39 12.52 -6.40
N VAL A 322 17.57 11.51 -6.59
CA VAL A 322 17.80 10.37 -7.49
C VAL A 322 17.18 10.65 -8.85
N ILE A 323 17.93 10.41 -9.92
CA ILE A 323 17.54 10.73 -11.29
C ILE A 323 17.79 9.51 -12.17
N GLN A 324 16.84 9.16 -13.04
CA GLN A 324 17.03 8.15 -14.06
C GLN A 324 17.25 8.81 -15.42
N SER A 325 18.42 8.59 -16.03
CA SER A 325 18.75 9.17 -17.34
C SER A 325 19.45 8.20 -18.27
N THR A 326 19.15 8.26 -19.56
CA THR A 326 19.92 7.53 -20.59
C THR A 326 21.30 8.16 -20.85
N ARG A 327 21.55 9.38 -20.33
CA ARG A 327 22.82 10.09 -20.48
C ARG A 327 23.67 9.94 -19.22
N LYS A 328 24.95 9.66 -19.41
CA LYS A 328 25.90 9.56 -18.30
C LYS A 328 26.26 10.95 -17.75
N ALA A 329 26.23 11.10 -16.42
CA ALA A 329 26.82 12.22 -15.71
C ALA A 329 28.21 11.88 -15.17
N GLN A 330 28.96 12.90 -14.73
CA GLN A 330 30.27 12.73 -14.11
C GLN A 330 30.18 12.98 -12.61
N VAL A 331 30.63 12.01 -11.80
CA VAL A 331 30.73 12.18 -10.34
C VAL A 331 31.65 13.36 -10.00
N GLY A 332 31.24 14.18 -9.04
CA GLY A 332 31.88 15.43 -8.61
C GLY A 332 31.60 16.63 -9.53
N SER A 333 30.84 16.45 -10.62
CA SER A 333 30.43 17.57 -11.45
C SER A 333 29.24 18.31 -10.86
N ARG A 334 29.21 19.63 -11.04
CA ARG A 334 28.02 20.44 -10.76
C ARG A 334 27.05 20.34 -11.92
N VAL A 335 25.76 20.31 -11.60
CA VAL A 335 24.67 20.24 -12.56
C VAL A 335 23.49 21.10 -12.09
N GLY A 336 22.69 21.57 -13.04
CA GLY A 336 21.35 22.10 -12.78
C GLY A 336 20.32 20.98 -12.93
N LEU A 337 19.21 21.04 -12.21
CA LEU A 337 18.08 20.12 -12.35
C LEU A 337 16.82 20.92 -12.67
N THR A 338 15.99 20.40 -13.57
CA THR A 338 14.67 20.96 -13.90
C THR A 338 13.64 19.84 -13.98
N VAL A 339 12.38 20.21 -13.80
CA VAL A 339 11.24 19.28 -13.74
C VAL A 339 10.08 19.99 -14.41
N ASP A 340 9.34 19.28 -15.26
CA ASP A 340 8.12 19.80 -15.85
C ASP A 340 7.04 19.97 -14.77
N PRO A 341 6.22 21.04 -14.79
CA PRO A 341 5.09 21.19 -13.86
C PRO A 341 4.17 19.97 -13.74
N GLU A 342 4.01 19.18 -14.80
CA GLU A 342 3.22 17.94 -14.80
C GLU A 342 3.90 16.78 -14.04
N GLY A 343 5.23 16.81 -13.92
CA GLY A 343 6.02 15.82 -13.16
C GLY A 343 6.18 16.14 -11.67
N ILE A 344 5.48 17.19 -11.18
CA ILE A 344 5.47 17.57 -9.76
C ILE A 344 4.10 17.25 -9.19
N HIS A 345 4.01 16.12 -8.49
CA HIS A 345 2.78 15.72 -7.83
C HIS A 345 2.73 16.24 -6.39
N ILE A 346 1.64 16.92 -6.03
CA ILE A 346 1.47 17.53 -4.71
C ILE A 346 0.60 16.66 -3.81
N MET A 347 1.16 16.23 -2.69
CA MET A 347 0.40 15.59 -1.61
C MET A 347 0.34 16.50 -0.39
N ILE A 348 -0.83 16.61 0.23
CA ILE A 348 -0.96 17.35 1.50
C ILE A 348 -0.14 16.61 2.57
N ALA A 349 0.74 17.32 3.27
CA ALA A 349 1.55 16.70 4.31
C ALA A 349 0.66 16.33 5.50
N GLU A 350 0.31 15.05 5.60
CA GLU A 350 -0.42 14.53 6.75
C GLU A 350 0.47 14.53 7.99
N ASN A 351 -0.09 14.99 9.12
CA ASN A 351 0.50 14.89 10.45
C ASN A 351 1.91 15.49 10.59
N THR A 352 2.04 16.79 10.31
CA THR A 352 3.26 17.57 10.62
C THR A 352 3.60 17.63 12.12
N VAL A 353 2.66 17.21 12.97
CA VAL A 353 2.75 17.09 14.42
C VAL A 353 1.98 15.85 14.86
N ASN A 354 2.56 15.10 15.79
CA ASN A 354 1.85 14.06 16.52
C ASN A 354 0.88 14.73 17.48
N LYS A 355 -0.37 14.26 17.54
CA LYS A 355 -1.41 14.81 18.41
C LYS A 355 -2.14 13.69 19.12
N PHE A 356 -2.21 13.79 20.43
CA PHE A 356 -2.82 12.78 21.30
C PHE A 356 -3.82 13.44 22.23
N GLU A 357 -4.97 12.80 22.39
CA GLU A 357 -6.00 13.26 23.32
C GLU A 357 -5.79 12.60 24.67
N VAL A 358 -5.54 13.43 25.69
CA VAL A 358 -5.21 12.98 27.04
C VAL A 358 -6.24 13.50 28.03
N SER A 359 -6.68 12.61 28.92
CA SER A 359 -7.57 12.97 30.03
C SER A 359 -6.77 13.51 31.21
N VAL A 360 -7.30 14.52 31.88
CA VAL A 360 -6.68 15.11 33.08
C VAL A 360 -7.16 14.35 34.32
N LYS A 361 -6.22 13.85 35.14
CA LYS A 361 -6.51 13.24 36.45
C LYS A 361 -6.50 14.29 37.58
N SER A 362 -7.06 13.91 38.73
CA SER A 362 -7.03 14.69 39.98
C SER A 362 -5.59 15.12 40.32
N GLY A 363 -5.40 16.40 40.67
CA GLY A 363 -4.07 16.99 40.90
C GLY A 363 -3.39 17.53 39.64
N CYS A 364 -4.13 17.70 38.52
CA CYS A 364 -3.64 18.25 37.26
C CYS A 364 -2.55 17.40 36.56
N ARG A 365 -2.56 16.10 36.81
CA ARG A 365 -1.65 15.17 36.12
C ARG A 365 -2.25 14.71 34.80
N LEU A 366 -1.44 14.71 33.75
CA LEU A 366 -1.80 14.11 32.46
C LEU A 366 -1.32 12.65 32.44
N ASP A 367 -2.22 11.75 32.07
CA ASP A 367 -1.91 10.33 31.88
C ASP A 367 -1.54 10.12 30.42
N PHE A 368 -0.24 10.11 30.10
CA PHE A 368 0.23 9.98 28.73
C PHE A 368 1.20 8.79 28.65
N LEU A 369 0.81 7.75 27.91
CA LEU A 369 1.63 6.59 27.53
C LEU A 369 2.44 6.00 28.70
N ASP A 370 1.75 5.32 29.60
CA ASP A 370 2.30 4.67 30.81
C ASP A 370 3.05 5.55 31.82
N GLY A 371 3.04 6.88 31.62
CA GLY A 371 3.57 7.88 32.54
C GLY A 371 2.52 8.87 33.03
N ALA A 372 2.49 9.14 34.34
CA ALA A 372 1.80 10.31 34.89
C ALA A 372 2.76 11.51 34.87
N PHE A 373 2.42 12.55 34.11
CA PHE A 373 3.20 13.79 34.05
C PHE A 373 2.57 14.88 34.91
N ASP A 374 3.40 15.54 35.72
CA ASP A 374 3.00 16.78 36.39
C ASP A 374 2.83 17.87 35.33
N PHE A 375 1.61 18.37 35.18
CA PHE A 375 1.25 19.38 34.20
C PHE A 375 0.56 20.56 34.88
N ASP A 376 0.98 21.77 34.55
CA ASP A 376 0.35 22.98 35.08
C ASP A 376 -0.83 23.40 34.19
N ILE A 377 -2.01 22.89 34.50
CA ILE A 377 -3.25 23.16 33.75
C ILE A 377 -3.63 24.64 33.75
N THR A 378 -3.13 25.43 34.71
CA THR A 378 -3.43 26.86 34.79
C THR A 378 -2.87 27.65 33.60
N LYS A 379 -1.87 27.10 32.90
CA LYS A 379 -1.31 27.68 31.68
C LYS A 379 -2.24 27.58 30.47
N LEU A 380 -3.22 26.67 30.49
CA LEU A 380 -4.17 26.47 29.39
C LEU A 380 -5.46 27.27 29.55
N ILE A 381 -5.82 27.63 30.79
CA ILE A 381 -7.06 28.34 31.11
C ILE A 381 -6.71 29.74 31.62
N PRO A 382 -6.85 30.79 30.79
CA PRO A 382 -6.50 32.15 31.17
C PRO A 382 -7.23 32.60 32.44
N GLY A 383 -6.48 33.04 33.44
CA GLY A 383 -7.03 33.55 34.72
C GLY A 383 -7.37 32.49 35.76
N SER A 384 -7.19 31.20 35.44
CA SER A 384 -7.35 30.13 36.41
C SER A 384 -6.20 30.08 37.43
N ARG A 385 -6.47 29.52 38.61
CA ARG A 385 -5.46 29.31 39.66
C ARG A 385 -5.72 28.02 40.43
N MET A 386 -4.65 27.45 40.98
CA MET A 386 -4.72 26.34 41.93
C MET A 386 -5.01 26.88 43.34
N THR A 387 -5.94 26.25 44.04
CA THR A 387 -6.17 26.48 45.48
C THR A 387 -5.29 25.55 46.34
N GLU A 388 -5.20 25.80 47.66
CA GLU A 388 -4.39 25.00 48.60
C GLU A 388 -4.80 23.51 48.67
N GLY A 389 -5.95 23.13 48.10
CA GLY A 389 -6.43 21.74 48.01
C GLY A 389 -6.29 21.08 46.64
N GLU A 390 -5.44 21.59 45.75
CA GLU A 390 -5.25 21.11 44.36
C GLU A 390 -6.52 21.20 43.47
N ILE A 391 -7.49 22.03 43.88
CA ILE A 391 -8.71 22.30 43.10
C ILE A 391 -8.45 23.46 42.15
N LEU A 392 -8.71 23.23 40.86
CA LEU A 392 -8.67 24.25 39.82
C LEU A 392 -9.87 25.18 39.93
N VAL A 393 -9.62 26.48 40.04
CA VAL A 393 -10.68 27.50 39.96
C VAL A 393 -10.42 28.42 38.76
N ASP A 394 -11.50 28.87 38.12
CA ASP A 394 -11.42 29.80 36.99
C ASP A 394 -11.18 31.26 37.43
N ALA A 395 -11.24 32.19 36.47
CA ALA A 395 -11.05 33.63 36.74
C ALA A 395 -12.12 34.25 37.66
N HIS A 396 -13.26 33.59 37.83
CA HIS A 396 -14.38 34.01 38.68
C HIS A 396 -14.34 33.33 40.06
N GLY A 397 -13.45 32.34 40.24
CA GLY A 397 -13.31 31.58 41.48
C GLY A 397 -14.24 30.37 41.55
N ASP A 398 -14.89 30.00 40.44
CA ASP A 398 -15.72 28.82 40.34
C ASP A 398 -14.84 27.57 40.12
N GLU A 399 -15.23 26.47 40.75
CA GLU A 399 -14.52 25.18 40.64
C GLU A 399 -14.68 24.61 39.22
N VAL A 400 -13.55 24.28 38.61
CA VAL A 400 -13.49 23.67 37.28
C VAL A 400 -13.37 22.16 37.45
N ASP A 401 -14.33 21.41 36.93
CA ASP A 401 -14.24 19.96 36.86
C ASP A 401 -13.16 19.55 35.84
N VAL A 402 -11.97 19.27 36.36
CA VAL A 402 -10.81 18.83 35.58
C VAL A 402 -11.02 17.46 34.93
N SER A 403 -11.90 16.62 35.47
CA SER A 403 -12.13 15.27 34.92
C SER A 403 -12.89 15.27 33.58
N ALA A 404 -13.59 16.38 33.29
CA ALA A 404 -14.28 16.60 32.02
C ALA A 404 -13.42 17.31 30.96
N LEU A 405 -12.16 17.67 31.29
CA LEU A 405 -11.27 18.36 30.37
C LEU A 405 -10.44 17.37 29.56
N HIS A 406 -10.48 17.55 28.24
CA HIS A 406 -9.61 16.86 27.30
C HIS A 406 -8.49 17.81 26.84
N VAL A 407 -7.24 17.39 27.04
CA VAL A 407 -6.06 18.13 26.61
C VAL A 407 -5.46 17.42 25.41
N ILE A 408 -5.27 18.17 24.32
CA ILE A 408 -4.51 17.73 23.17
C ILE A 408 -3.04 17.99 23.48
N VAL A 409 -2.27 16.91 23.61
CA VAL A 409 -0.80 16.94 23.67
C VAL A 409 -0.27 16.85 22.26
N SER A 410 0.71 17.67 21.91
CA SER A 410 1.31 17.66 20.58
C SER A 410 2.83 17.73 20.65
N ILE A 411 3.50 16.98 19.77
CA ILE A 411 4.95 17.03 19.61
C ILE A 411 5.31 16.91 18.13
N LYS A 412 6.35 17.60 17.70
CA LYS A 412 6.82 17.49 16.33
C LYS A 412 7.61 16.19 16.12
N PRO A 413 7.54 15.56 14.95
CA PRO A 413 8.32 14.36 14.64
C PRO A 413 9.83 14.54 14.83
N GLU A 414 10.36 15.73 14.55
CA GLU A 414 11.78 16.09 14.69
C GLU A 414 12.26 16.23 16.14
N ASP A 415 11.32 16.33 17.10
CA ASP A 415 11.63 16.41 18.53
C ASP A 415 11.59 15.02 19.20
N ILE A 416 11.19 13.95 18.50
CA ILE A 416 11.18 12.58 19.01
C ILE A 416 12.44 11.86 18.52
N SER A 417 13.09 11.08 19.38
CA SER A 417 14.23 10.24 19.01
C SER A 417 13.94 8.76 19.22
N MET A 418 14.48 7.89 18.36
CA MET A 418 14.35 6.43 18.49
C MET A 418 15.60 5.82 19.11
N SER A 419 15.42 4.74 19.87
CA SER A 419 16.50 3.95 20.46
C SER A 419 16.16 2.45 20.39
N ASP A 420 17.20 1.64 20.27
CA ASP A 420 17.18 0.18 20.39
C ASP A 420 17.20 -0.30 21.85
N ASP A 421 17.46 0.59 22.81
CA ASP A 421 17.34 0.32 24.24
C ASP A 421 15.87 0.48 24.67
N GLU A 422 15.24 -0.65 24.99
CA GLU A 422 13.85 -0.70 25.42
C GLU A 422 13.56 0.15 26.67
N GLU A 423 14.55 0.46 27.49
CA GLU A 423 14.38 1.28 28.72
C GLU A 423 14.66 2.77 28.50
N ALA A 424 15.13 3.19 27.32
CA ALA A 424 15.54 4.57 27.07
C ALA A 424 14.37 5.55 26.90
N GLY A 425 13.28 5.09 26.28
CA GLY A 425 12.10 5.88 25.94
C GLY A 425 10.91 5.64 26.87
N VAL A 426 9.89 6.46 26.66
CA VAL A 426 8.61 6.39 27.39
C VAL A 426 7.54 5.62 26.62
N VAL A 427 7.72 5.47 25.31
CA VAL A 427 6.79 4.79 24.41
C VAL A 427 7.56 3.73 23.67
N LYS A 428 6.95 2.57 23.43
CA LYS A 428 7.56 1.48 22.66
C LYS A 428 6.62 1.05 21.55
N GLY A 429 7.19 0.53 20.48
CA GLY A 429 6.40 0.07 19.35
C GLY A 429 7.24 -0.48 18.21
N HIS A 430 6.57 -0.93 17.17
CA HIS A 430 7.18 -1.44 15.95
C HIS A 430 7.15 -0.40 14.83
N ILE A 431 8.23 -0.32 14.05
CA ILE A 431 8.23 0.45 12.82
C ILE A 431 7.35 -0.25 11.78
N ILE A 432 6.21 0.36 11.47
CA ILE A 432 5.22 -0.17 10.51
C ILE A 432 5.31 0.48 9.13
N ASN A 433 6.03 1.60 9.03
CA ASN A 433 6.25 2.30 7.78
C ASN A 433 7.49 3.21 7.88
N LEU A 434 8.22 3.36 6.79
CA LEU A 434 9.30 4.32 6.67
C LEU A 434 9.34 4.89 5.25
N ILE A 435 9.58 6.19 5.13
CA ILE A 435 9.67 6.90 3.84
C ILE A 435 10.86 7.84 3.89
N TYR A 436 11.73 7.78 2.87
CA TYR A 436 12.82 8.74 2.75
C TYR A 436 12.33 10.07 2.15
N LYS A 437 12.67 11.19 2.81
CA LYS A 437 12.23 12.54 2.49
C LYS A 437 13.36 13.42 1.94
N GLY A 438 14.31 12.82 1.22
CA GLY A 438 15.43 13.51 0.60
C GLY A 438 16.54 13.96 1.56
N ASP A 439 16.24 14.32 2.81
CA ASP A 439 17.23 14.69 3.83
C ASP A 439 17.10 13.89 5.14
N HIS A 440 16.03 13.12 5.32
CA HIS A 440 15.78 12.27 6.50
C HIS A 440 14.79 11.15 6.17
N TYR A 441 14.65 10.19 7.07
CA TYR A 441 13.57 9.21 7.05
C TYR A 441 12.43 9.65 7.98
N ARG A 442 11.21 9.53 7.47
CA ARG A 442 9.97 9.63 8.25
C ARG A 442 9.52 8.21 8.57
N TYR A 443 9.41 7.90 9.85
CA TYR A 443 8.91 6.62 10.35
C TYR A 443 7.50 6.76 10.89
N ILE A 444 6.73 5.68 10.80
CA ILE A 444 5.52 5.47 11.60
C ILE A 444 5.81 4.31 12.54
N VAL A 445 5.74 4.57 13.83
CA VAL A 445 5.94 3.61 14.90
C VAL A 445 4.58 3.35 15.54
N ARG A 446 4.08 2.12 15.45
CA ARG A 446 2.84 1.69 16.09
C ARG A 446 3.14 1.11 17.45
N THR A 447 2.51 1.65 18.49
CA THR A 447 2.63 1.17 19.86
C THR A 447 1.81 -0.11 20.08
N ASP A 448 2.05 -0.78 21.20
CA ASP A 448 1.26 -1.95 21.62
C ASP A 448 -0.24 -1.62 21.86
N ASP A 449 -0.55 -0.34 22.09
CA ASP A 449 -1.91 0.18 22.24
C ASP A 449 -2.55 0.65 20.91
N ASP A 450 -1.97 0.26 19.77
CA ASP A 450 -2.39 0.64 18.41
C ASP A 450 -2.37 2.17 18.15
N GLU A 451 -1.52 2.93 18.85
CA GLU A 451 -1.30 4.35 18.56
C GLU A 451 -0.12 4.54 17.60
N ASP A 452 -0.29 5.42 16.60
CA ASP A 452 0.72 5.70 15.59
C ASP A 452 1.52 6.98 15.92
N PHE A 453 2.84 6.83 16.04
CA PHE A 453 3.79 7.91 16.22
C PHE A 453 4.58 8.17 14.93
N ILE A 454 4.59 9.40 14.48
CA ILE A 454 5.44 9.84 13.38
C ILE A 454 6.74 10.38 13.94
N VAL A 455 7.84 9.79 13.51
CA VAL A 455 9.19 10.14 13.99
C VAL A 455 10.07 10.48 12.80
N ARG A 456 10.99 11.43 13.00
CA ARG A 456 12.02 11.78 12.02
C ARG A 456 13.38 11.34 12.53
N ASP A 457 14.12 10.62 11.69
CA ASP A 457 15.52 10.26 11.97
C ASP A 457 16.37 10.39 10.68
N GLU A 458 17.65 10.73 10.83
CA GLU A 458 18.60 10.74 9.71
C GLU A 458 19.17 9.34 9.44
N TYR A 459 19.12 8.44 10.43
CA TYR A 459 19.57 7.07 10.32
C TYR A 459 18.49 6.15 9.77
N LEU A 460 18.92 5.13 9.02
CA LEU A 460 18.05 4.08 8.50
C LEU A 460 17.80 3.01 9.57
N TRP A 461 16.53 2.86 9.95
CA TRP A 461 16.00 1.74 10.73
C TRP A 461 15.27 0.77 9.78
N ASN A 462 15.05 -0.48 10.21
CA ASN A 462 14.34 -1.45 9.38
C ASN A 462 12.85 -1.49 9.73
N MET A 463 12.04 -1.92 8.76
CA MET A 463 10.67 -2.34 9.01
C MET A 463 10.63 -3.45 10.07
N ASP A 464 9.60 -3.43 10.90
CA ASP A 464 9.36 -4.34 12.03
C ASP A 464 10.34 -4.24 13.21
N ASP A 465 11.37 -3.37 13.13
CA ASP A 465 12.25 -3.11 14.28
C ASP A 465 11.42 -2.61 15.47
N TYR A 466 11.65 -3.21 16.64
CA TYR A 466 11.04 -2.77 17.89
C TYR A 466 11.90 -1.66 18.50
N VAL A 467 11.31 -0.49 18.68
CA VAL A 467 12.02 0.74 19.08
C VAL A 467 11.37 1.39 20.29
N SER A 468 12.20 2.08 21.06
CA SER A 468 11.78 2.93 22.18
C SER A 468 11.86 4.40 21.77
N LEU A 469 10.78 5.15 21.95
CA LEU A 469 10.67 6.57 21.62
C LEU A 469 10.98 7.44 22.83
N ILE A 470 12.03 8.25 22.69
CA ILE A 470 12.44 9.26 23.65
C ILE A 470 11.71 10.55 23.30
N ILE A 471 10.82 10.98 24.19
CA ILE A 471 9.96 12.17 24.03
C ILE A 471 10.40 13.24 25.04
N PRO A 472 11.13 14.30 24.60
CA PRO A 472 11.55 15.39 25.47
C PRO A 472 10.37 16.20 26.00
N ARG A 473 10.26 16.29 27.32
CA ARG A 473 9.11 16.93 27.98
C ARG A 473 8.99 18.43 27.70
N ASP A 474 10.12 19.09 27.50
CA ASP A 474 10.20 20.53 27.21
C ASP A 474 9.74 20.90 25.80
N LYS A 475 9.60 19.91 24.90
CA LYS A 475 9.12 20.09 23.53
C LYS A 475 7.63 19.83 23.35
N LEU A 476 6.96 19.27 24.36
CA LEU A 476 5.52 19.02 24.32
C LEU A 476 4.73 20.34 24.33
N GLN A 477 3.76 20.42 23.43
CA GLN A 477 2.78 21.50 23.36
C GLN A 477 1.43 20.99 23.83
N TYR A 478 0.66 21.86 24.47
CA TYR A 478 -0.61 21.51 25.08
C TYR A 478 -1.69 22.48 24.63
N ALA A 479 -2.86 21.96 24.30
CA ALA A 479 -4.04 22.76 23.96
C ALA A 479 -5.30 22.13 24.55
N LEU A 480 -6.26 22.94 24.98
CA LEU A 480 -7.58 22.41 25.34
C LEU A 480 -8.35 22.03 24.08
N LYS A 481 -8.96 20.85 24.10
CA LYS A 481 -9.95 20.47 23.11
C LYS A 481 -11.20 21.33 23.33
N LYS A 482 -11.58 22.10 22.30
CA LYS A 482 -12.73 22.99 22.33
C LYS A 482 -14.05 22.25 22.13
#